data_AF-A0A926HCV9-F1
#
_entry.id   AF-A0A926HCV9-F1
#
_cell.length_a   1.000
_cell.length_b   1.000
_cell.length_c   1.000
_cell.angle_alpha   90.00
_cell.angle_beta   90.00
_cell.angle_gamma   90.00
#
_symmetry.space_group_name_H-M   'P 1'
#
loop_
_entity.id
_entity.type
_entity.pdbx_description
1 polymer ?
#
loop_
_entity_poly.entity_id
_entity_poly.type
_entity_poly.pdbx_seq_one_letter_code
_entity_poly.pdbx_strand_id
1 'polypeptide(L)'
;FVRGRDEDELLPDLVRAIRQQIRPARTAADIMSWPVRTVPDTATIDDALAQLAQTGHTALPVVAPDGSVRGLLTRRDVVTASRHGRGVAQASRYMGEPVLIAPDTTLAALRQHLAKADEVQTARLLVVGEDKRLLGIISPADVLRAIGAEPKAERGTLAAQLDQYLPATLRQLLQTAASLADQQGLALYIAGGTVRDMLLDRPGGDLDLLVEGDALALAAAFAAQTAGVVRSHAQFGTATVELPIDHTPLAIDFISARSEFYQSPGVLPQVGAATLRHDLQRRDFTINTLAIGLNGARYGQLYDFFGGRRDLERGVLRVLHSLSLLDDPTRILRAARLAARLGFQVEPRTHDLIADAIAYGMLDRLSPQRIANELRLLLGEPKPAQALALLDQWGVLAALHPALRWSEALARQFAAAAHLQPVAAETAHVLLALLLRDMQPVERAEIATRFKPSGAVLHVLNSLDTLGQRLDGLRTPQLARSELDRLLSGLAPAALYATQLAEGGVITTRIDDYLHAMVPLRLALNGDDLRRMGIAPGPELGQLLACLRAVKLDGLVTTRADEENWIRAQLDANIT
;
A
#
# COMPACT_ATOMS: atom_id res chain seq x y z
N PHE A 1 -55.83 -19.45 -2.12
CA PHE A 1 -56.92 -19.23 -1.15
C PHE A 1 -56.37 -19.27 0.26
N VAL A 2 -56.21 -18.10 0.89
CA VAL A 2 -55.97 -18.02 2.33
C VAL A 2 -57.33 -18.23 3.00
N ARG A 3 -57.47 -19.23 3.87
CA ARG A 3 -58.76 -19.55 4.52
C ARG A 3 -59.26 -18.34 5.31
N GLY A 4 -60.48 -17.88 5.05
CA GLY A 4 -61.18 -16.88 5.84
C GLY A 4 -60.95 -15.41 5.45
N ARG A 5 -60.32 -15.12 4.30
CA ARG A 5 -60.23 -13.76 3.76
C ARG A 5 -60.78 -13.70 2.34
N ASP A 6 -61.56 -12.66 2.07
CA ASP A 6 -62.20 -12.45 0.76
C ASP A 6 -61.19 -11.91 -0.27
N GLU A 7 -61.46 -12.13 -1.56
CA GLU A 7 -60.55 -11.76 -2.66
C GLU A 7 -60.28 -10.24 -2.70
N ASP A 8 -61.33 -9.45 -2.40
CA ASP A 8 -61.28 -7.99 -2.34
C ASP A 8 -60.42 -7.44 -1.18
N GLU A 9 -60.24 -8.21 -0.11
CA GLU A 9 -59.32 -7.85 0.99
C GLU A 9 -57.87 -8.33 0.73
N LEU A 10 -57.73 -9.49 0.07
CA LEU A 10 -56.44 -10.10 -0.18
C LEU A 10 -55.65 -9.37 -1.26
N LEU A 11 -56.30 -8.89 -2.33
CA LEU A 11 -55.60 -8.23 -3.44
C LEU A 11 -54.83 -6.97 -3.00
N PRO A 12 -55.44 -6.02 -2.27
CA PRO A 12 -54.74 -4.82 -1.84
C PRO A 12 -53.60 -5.09 -0.86
N ASP A 13 -53.78 -6.06 0.06
CA ASP A 13 -52.74 -6.45 1.02
C ASP A 13 -51.60 -7.21 0.32
N LEU A 14 -51.90 -8.05 -0.66
CA LEU A 14 -50.91 -8.73 -1.49
C LEU A 14 -50.13 -7.73 -2.33
N VAL A 15 -50.80 -6.77 -2.99
CA VAL A 15 -50.15 -5.70 -3.75
C VAL A 15 -49.28 -4.84 -2.84
N ARG A 16 -49.72 -4.54 -1.61
CA ARG A 16 -48.93 -3.80 -0.62
C ARG A 16 -47.70 -4.58 -0.16
N ALA A 17 -47.85 -5.86 0.16
CA ALA A 17 -46.76 -6.75 0.54
C ALA A 17 -45.76 -6.96 -0.61
N ILE A 18 -46.26 -7.11 -1.83
CA ILE A 18 -45.46 -7.18 -3.05
C ILE A 18 -44.70 -5.86 -3.24
N ARG A 19 -45.34 -4.69 -3.12
CA ARG A 19 -44.64 -3.38 -3.22
C ARG A 19 -43.61 -3.16 -2.12
N GLN A 20 -43.82 -3.71 -0.93
CA GLN A 20 -42.85 -3.69 0.18
C GLN A 20 -41.67 -4.66 -0.03
N GLN A 21 -41.84 -5.68 -0.87
CA GLN A 21 -40.79 -6.68 -1.18
C GLN A 21 -40.13 -6.49 -2.56
N ILE A 22 -40.80 -5.83 -3.52
CA ILE A 22 -40.26 -5.51 -4.83
C ILE A 22 -39.25 -4.39 -4.68
N ARG A 23 -37.99 -4.70 -4.98
CA ARG A 23 -36.96 -3.68 -5.15
C ARG A 23 -37.22 -2.93 -6.46
N PRO A 24 -36.89 -1.63 -6.54
CA PRO A 24 -36.75 -0.96 -7.83
C PRO A 24 -35.86 -1.81 -8.74
N ALA A 25 -36.28 -2.04 -9.98
CA ALA A 25 -35.44 -2.73 -10.94
C ALA A 25 -34.12 -1.95 -11.10
N ARG A 26 -32.97 -2.64 -11.04
CA ARG A 26 -31.68 -1.99 -11.33
C ARG A 26 -31.76 -1.31 -12.69
N THR A 27 -31.31 -0.08 -12.72
CA THR A 27 -31.34 0.82 -13.88
C THR A 27 -29.97 0.90 -14.55
N ALA A 28 -29.88 1.58 -15.68
CA ALA A 28 -28.63 1.86 -16.37
C ALA A 28 -27.68 2.69 -15.48
N ALA A 29 -28.23 3.68 -14.77
CA ALA A 29 -27.47 4.52 -13.84
C ALA A 29 -26.81 3.70 -12.71
N ASP A 30 -27.45 2.62 -12.26
CA ASP A 30 -26.92 1.77 -11.18
C ASP A 30 -25.72 0.90 -11.59
N ILE A 31 -25.51 0.68 -12.90
CA ILE A 31 -24.49 -0.27 -13.39
C ILE A 31 -23.51 0.34 -14.40
N MET A 32 -23.73 1.59 -14.81
CA MET A 32 -22.86 2.28 -15.75
C MET A 32 -21.51 2.63 -15.15
N SER A 33 -20.50 2.68 -16.01
CA SER A 33 -19.18 3.19 -15.65
C SER A 33 -19.07 4.68 -16.02
N TRP A 34 -18.56 5.49 -15.09
CA TRP A 34 -18.23 6.90 -15.31
C TRP A 34 -16.94 7.28 -14.52
N PRO A 35 -16.24 8.37 -14.91
CA PRO A 35 -16.41 9.16 -16.13
C PRO A 35 -16.01 8.36 -17.37
N VAL A 36 -16.63 8.66 -18.51
CA VAL A 36 -16.33 7.99 -19.78
C VAL A 36 -15.23 8.76 -20.50
N ARG A 37 -14.19 8.07 -20.95
CA ARG A 37 -13.14 8.67 -21.79
C ARG A 37 -13.68 8.84 -23.21
N THR A 38 -13.65 10.06 -23.70
CA THR A 38 -14.18 10.45 -25.01
C THR A 38 -13.08 11.08 -25.86
N VAL A 39 -13.32 11.15 -27.17
CA VAL A 39 -12.54 11.96 -28.11
C VAL A 39 -13.45 13.01 -28.74
N PRO A 40 -12.95 14.23 -29.03
CA PRO A 40 -13.71 15.20 -29.81
C PRO A 40 -13.92 14.68 -31.24
N ASP A 41 -15.00 15.10 -31.88
CA ASP A 41 -15.32 14.78 -33.28
C ASP A 41 -14.28 15.28 -34.31
N THR A 42 -13.43 16.21 -33.87
CA THR A 42 -12.27 16.72 -34.60
C THR A 42 -10.99 15.92 -34.41
N ALA A 43 -10.93 14.98 -33.46
CA ALA A 43 -9.74 14.17 -33.19
C ALA A 43 -9.34 13.32 -34.40
N THR A 44 -8.05 13.04 -34.52
CA THR A 44 -7.53 12.14 -35.55
C THR A 44 -7.58 10.67 -35.09
N ILE A 45 -7.41 9.74 -36.04
CA ILE A 45 -7.27 8.32 -35.73
C ILE A 45 -6.05 8.05 -34.84
N ASP A 46 -4.94 8.76 -35.04
CA ASP A 46 -3.75 8.62 -34.20
C ASP A 46 -3.98 9.14 -32.77
N ASP A 47 -4.72 10.24 -32.60
CA ASP A 47 -5.12 10.72 -31.27
C ASP A 47 -5.99 9.68 -30.55
N ALA A 48 -6.99 9.12 -31.25
CA ALA A 48 -7.84 8.07 -30.71
C ALA A 48 -7.05 6.79 -30.39
N LEU A 49 -6.07 6.43 -31.22
CA LEU A 49 -5.20 5.27 -31.01
C LEU A 49 -4.31 5.46 -29.79
N ALA A 50 -3.70 6.63 -29.63
CA ALA A 50 -2.89 6.97 -28.47
C ALA A 50 -3.72 6.88 -27.19
N GLN A 51 -4.94 7.42 -27.21
CA GLN A 51 -5.85 7.38 -26.06
C GLN A 51 -6.32 5.95 -25.73
N LEU A 52 -6.64 5.13 -26.72
CA LEU A 52 -6.97 3.70 -26.53
C LEU A 52 -5.77 2.92 -25.98
N ALA A 53 -4.56 3.23 -26.43
CA ALA A 53 -3.33 2.59 -25.96
C ALA A 53 -3.03 2.94 -24.50
N GLN A 54 -3.17 4.21 -24.14
CA GLN A 54 -2.91 4.70 -22.78
C GLN A 54 -3.97 4.24 -21.77
N THR A 55 -5.25 4.18 -22.17
CA THR A 55 -6.35 3.81 -21.25
C THR A 55 -6.63 2.31 -21.22
N GLY A 56 -6.12 1.55 -22.19
CA GLY A 56 -6.42 0.13 -22.36
C GLY A 56 -7.88 -0.17 -22.76
N HIS A 57 -8.70 0.85 -23.03
CA HIS A 57 -10.09 0.66 -23.42
C HIS A 57 -10.23 0.03 -24.81
N THR A 58 -11.39 -0.58 -25.06
CA THR A 58 -11.70 -1.24 -26.34
C THR A 58 -12.53 -0.37 -27.27
N ALA A 59 -13.07 0.75 -26.78
CA ALA A 59 -13.85 1.71 -27.53
C ALA A 59 -13.81 3.09 -26.87
N LEU A 60 -14.02 4.15 -27.66
CA LEU A 60 -14.10 5.54 -27.22
C LEU A 60 -15.34 6.20 -27.85
N PRO A 61 -16.24 6.80 -27.05
CA PRO A 61 -17.29 7.65 -27.60
C PRO A 61 -16.72 8.91 -28.22
N VAL A 62 -17.25 9.27 -29.38
CA VAL A 62 -16.96 10.52 -30.08
C VAL A 62 -18.01 11.53 -29.66
N VAL A 63 -17.58 12.69 -29.15
CA VAL A 63 -18.46 13.74 -28.65
C VAL A 63 -18.25 15.05 -29.41
N ALA A 64 -19.34 15.81 -29.58
CA ALA A 64 -19.28 17.17 -30.08
C ALA A 64 -18.81 18.14 -28.98
N PRO A 65 -18.45 19.40 -29.32
CA PRO A 65 -17.99 20.40 -28.36
C PRO A 65 -18.99 20.71 -27.24
N ASP A 66 -20.29 20.49 -27.46
CA ASP A 66 -21.37 20.66 -26.48
C ASP A 66 -21.52 19.47 -25.51
N GLY A 67 -20.73 18.40 -25.71
CA GLY A 67 -20.77 17.16 -24.92
C GLY A 67 -21.78 16.12 -25.40
N SER A 68 -22.50 16.38 -26.50
CA SER A 68 -23.44 15.42 -27.09
C SER A 68 -22.72 14.28 -27.81
N VAL A 69 -23.28 13.07 -27.71
CA VAL A 69 -22.68 11.87 -28.34
C VAL A 69 -22.93 11.88 -29.85
N ARG A 70 -21.85 11.74 -30.62
CA ARG A 70 -21.87 11.64 -32.09
C ARG A 70 -21.71 10.21 -32.59
N GLY A 71 -20.90 9.39 -31.90
CA GLY A 71 -20.63 8.02 -32.32
C GLY A 71 -19.79 7.23 -31.35
N LEU A 72 -19.45 6.00 -31.73
CA LEU A 72 -18.55 5.12 -30.99
C LEU A 72 -17.43 4.61 -31.89
N LEU A 73 -16.19 4.83 -31.50
CA LEU A 73 -15.02 4.27 -32.17
C LEU A 73 -14.57 3.00 -31.46
N THR A 74 -14.45 1.88 -32.18
CA THR A 74 -13.87 0.67 -31.61
C THR A 74 -12.36 0.63 -31.84
N ARG A 75 -11.64 -0.08 -30.96
CA ARG A 75 -10.20 -0.31 -31.13
C ARG A 75 -9.88 -1.01 -32.44
N ARG A 76 -10.77 -1.88 -32.92
CA ARG A 76 -10.62 -2.55 -34.21
C ARG A 76 -10.61 -1.54 -35.35
N ASP A 77 -11.55 -0.61 -35.36
CA ASP A 77 -11.68 0.40 -36.42
C ASP A 77 -10.47 1.34 -36.44
N VAL A 78 -10.08 1.83 -35.26
CA VAL A 78 -8.94 2.75 -35.11
C VAL A 78 -7.62 2.08 -35.53
N VAL A 79 -7.35 0.86 -35.06
CA VAL A 79 -6.12 0.12 -35.44
C VAL A 79 -6.11 -0.21 -36.93
N THR A 80 -7.26 -0.59 -37.50
CA THR A 80 -7.38 -0.90 -38.93
C THR A 80 -7.14 0.35 -39.78
N ALA A 81 -7.78 1.48 -39.42
CA ALA A 81 -7.59 2.76 -40.11
C ALA A 81 -6.13 3.24 -40.04
N SER A 82 -5.50 3.18 -38.86
CA SER A 82 -4.09 3.57 -38.69
C SER A 82 -3.15 2.69 -39.53
N ARG A 83 -3.34 1.36 -39.55
CA ARG A 83 -2.56 0.43 -40.40
C ARG A 83 -2.69 0.71 -41.90
N HIS A 84 -3.82 1.26 -42.34
CA HIS A 84 -4.03 1.69 -43.72
C HIS A 84 -3.55 3.12 -44.01
N GLY A 85 -2.71 3.70 -43.14
CA GLY A 85 -2.13 5.02 -43.32
C GLY A 85 -3.15 6.16 -43.15
N ARG A 86 -4.25 5.93 -42.43
CA ARG A 86 -5.30 6.93 -42.17
C ARG A 86 -5.16 7.62 -40.81
N GLY A 87 -3.96 7.62 -40.22
CA GLY A 87 -3.70 8.19 -38.89
C GLY A 87 -4.16 9.63 -38.71
N VAL A 88 -3.91 10.50 -39.69
CA VAL A 88 -4.34 11.92 -39.69
C VAL A 88 -5.81 12.13 -40.04
N ALA A 89 -6.55 11.09 -40.43
CA ALA A 89 -7.95 11.23 -40.79
C ALA A 89 -8.80 11.48 -39.54
N GLN A 90 -9.89 12.24 -39.68
CA GLN A 90 -10.82 12.51 -38.58
C GLN A 90 -11.48 11.21 -38.12
N ALA A 91 -11.43 10.99 -36.80
CA ALA A 91 -11.93 9.80 -36.15
C ALA A 91 -13.46 9.67 -36.29
N SER A 92 -14.19 10.78 -36.36
CA SER A 92 -15.63 10.83 -36.62
C SER A 92 -16.08 10.18 -37.94
N ARG A 93 -15.18 9.96 -38.91
CA ARG A 93 -15.50 9.29 -40.18
C ARG A 93 -15.49 7.76 -40.09
N TYR A 94 -14.92 7.21 -39.02
CA TYR A 94 -14.74 5.77 -38.81
C TYR A 94 -15.54 5.26 -37.61
N MET A 95 -16.38 6.10 -37.02
CA MET A 95 -17.21 5.75 -35.87
C MET A 95 -18.46 4.97 -36.32
N GLY A 96 -18.85 3.98 -35.53
CA GLY A 96 -20.14 3.30 -35.67
C GLY A 96 -21.28 4.07 -34.99
N GLU A 97 -22.51 3.73 -35.36
CA GLU A 97 -23.70 4.28 -34.71
C GLU A 97 -23.82 3.75 -33.27
N PRO A 98 -23.89 4.64 -32.27
CA PRO A 98 -23.93 4.22 -30.88
C PRO A 98 -25.36 3.83 -30.49
N VAL A 99 -25.48 2.84 -29.60
CA VAL A 99 -26.76 2.56 -28.94
C VAL A 99 -26.89 3.46 -27.72
N LEU A 100 -27.78 4.45 -27.80
CA LEU A 100 -28.06 5.39 -26.72
C LEU A 100 -29.21 4.89 -25.84
N ILE A 101 -29.06 5.01 -24.53
CA ILE A 101 -30.05 4.60 -23.52
C ILE A 101 -30.20 5.66 -22.44
N ALA A 102 -31.40 5.74 -21.84
CA ALA A 102 -31.68 6.65 -20.73
C ALA A 102 -31.18 6.06 -19.39
N PRO A 103 -30.83 6.89 -18.40
CA PRO A 103 -30.28 6.43 -17.12
C PRO A 103 -31.24 5.54 -16.32
N ASP A 104 -32.54 5.70 -16.48
CA ASP A 104 -33.60 4.91 -15.83
C ASP A 104 -33.90 3.57 -16.54
N THR A 105 -33.23 3.27 -17.65
CA THR A 105 -33.46 2.03 -18.43
C THR A 105 -33.21 0.79 -17.57
N THR A 106 -34.21 -0.08 -17.44
CA THR A 106 -34.14 -1.27 -16.59
C THR A 106 -33.17 -2.34 -17.10
N LEU A 107 -32.60 -3.14 -16.20
CA LEU A 107 -31.67 -4.24 -16.54
C LEU A 107 -32.25 -5.23 -17.57
N ALA A 108 -33.56 -5.49 -17.55
CA ALA A 108 -34.22 -6.34 -18.54
C ALA A 108 -34.19 -5.72 -19.95
N ALA A 109 -34.45 -4.41 -20.04
CA ALA A 109 -34.35 -3.66 -21.30
C ALA A 109 -32.90 -3.58 -21.79
N LEU A 110 -31.92 -3.40 -20.88
CA LEU A 110 -30.50 -3.39 -21.24
C LEU A 110 -30.06 -4.66 -21.94
N ARG A 111 -30.56 -5.84 -21.53
CA ARG A 111 -30.29 -7.12 -22.21
C ARG A 111 -30.78 -7.12 -23.65
N GLN A 112 -31.98 -6.59 -23.89
CA GLN A 112 -32.54 -6.49 -25.24
C GLN A 112 -31.73 -5.53 -26.11
N HIS A 113 -31.30 -4.39 -25.55
CA HIS A 113 -30.44 -3.44 -26.25
C HIS A 113 -29.07 -4.04 -26.59
N LEU A 114 -28.45 -4.81 -25.68
CA LEU A 114 -27.18 -5.48 -25.93
C LEU A 114 -27.26 -6.56 -27.01
N ALA A 115 -28.33 -7.35 -27.02
CA ALA A 115 -28.54 -8.36 -28.06
C ALA A 115 -28.62 -7.71 -29.45
N LYS A 116 -29.31 -6.57 -29.57
CA LYS A 116 -29.34 -5.77 -30.80
C LYS A 116 -28.00 -5.11 -31.13
N ALA A 117 -27.24 -4.71 -30.12
CA ALA A 117 -25.96 -4.02 -30.31
C ALA A 117 -24.84 -4.97 -30.79
N ASP A 118 -24.89 -6.25 -30.39
CA ASP A 118 -23.99 -7.29 -30.92
C ASP A 118 -24.21 -7.53 -32.43
N GLU A 119 -25.45 -7.43 -32.92
CA GLU A 119 -25.75 -7.50 -34.36
C GLU A 119 -25.12 -6.32 -35.14
N VAL A 120 -24.94 -5.17 -34.49
CA VAL A 120 -24.38 -3.93 -35.08
C VAL A 120 -22.88 -3.76 -34.75
N GLN A 121 -22.23 -4.76 -34.14
CA GLN A 121 -20.83 -4.73 -33.67
C GLN A 121 -20.51 -3.60 -32.66
N THR A 122 -21.51 -2.91 -32.14
CA THR A 122 -21.38 -1.86 -31.12
C THR A 122 -21.76 -2.45 -29.78
N ALA A 123 -20.99 -3.44 -29.31
CA ALA A 123 -21.26 -4.17 -28.06
C ALA A 123 -21.13 -3.30 -26.77
N ARG A 124 -21.44 -2.00 -26.81
CA ARG A 124 -21.42 -1.04 -25.69
C ARG A 124 -22.64 -0.13 -25.80
N LEU A 125 -23.32 0.08 -24.68
CA LEU A 125 -24.45 1.00 -24.57
C LEU A 125 -23.97 2.32 -23.95
N LEU A 126 -24.34 3.45 -24.53
CA LEU A 126 -24.01 4.78 -24.02
C LEU A 126 -25.22 5.35 -23.28
N VAL A 127 -25.04 5.63 -21.99
CA VAL A 127 -26.06 6.27 -21.15
C VAL A 127 -26.00 7.78 -21.38
N VAL A 128 -27.12 8.37 -21.77
CA VAL A 128 -27.21 9.79 -22.11
C VAL A 128 -28.35 10.49 -21.36
N GLY A 129 -28.18 11.79 -21.11
CA GLY A 129 -29.24 12.66 -20.60
C GLY A 129 -30.27 13.01 -21.68
N GLU A 130 -31.30 13.77 -21.31
CA GLU A 130 -32.34 14.23 -22.23
C GLU A 130 -31.78 15.06 -23.40
N ASP A 131 -30.66 15.75 -23.18
CA ASP A 131 -29.93 16.57 -24.16
C ASP A 131 -28.88 15.78 -24.96
N LYS A 132 -28.89 14.44 -24.88
CA LYS A 132 -27.90 13.53 -25.49
C LYS A 132 -26.47 13.71 -24.98
N ARG A 133 -26.25 14.42 -23.88
CA ARG A 133 -24.93 14.47 -23.24
C ARG A 133 -24.59 13.12 -22.64
N LEU A 134 -23.34 12.72 -22.79
CA LEU A 134 -22.85 11.44 -22.27
C LEU A 134 -22.80 11.46 -20.74
N LEU A 135 -23.51 10.52 -20.11
CA LEU A 135 -23.51 10.30 -18.66
C LEU A 135 -22.66 9.09 -18.27
N GLY A 136 -22.68 8.03 -19.07
CA GLY A 136 -22.00 6.77 -18.72
C GLY A 136 -21.90 5.77 -19.88
N ILE A 137 -21.22 4.66 -19.64
CA ILE A 137 -21.07 3.55 -20.60
C ILE A 137 -21.34 2.21 -19.91
N ILE A 138 -21.99 1.28 -20.61
CA ILE A 138 -22.29 -0.08 -20.13
C ILE A 138 -21.75 -1.10 -21.14
N SER A 139 -21.00 -2.08 -20.64
CA SER A 139 -20.50 -3.21 -21.42
C SER A 139 -21.34 -4.50 -21.21
N PRO A 140 -21.22 -5.52 -22.08
CA PRO A 140 -21.92 -6.79 -21.94
C PRO A 140 -21.55 -7.49 -20.63
N ALA A 141 -20.28 -7.37 -20.22
CA ALA A 141 -19.80 -7.87 -18.94
C ALA A 141 -20.48 -7.19 -17.74
N ASP A 142 -20.90 -5.92 -17.87
CA ASP A 142 -21.60 -5.20 -16.80
C ASP A 142 -23.01 -5.72 -16.62
N VAL A 143 -23.71 -5.95 -17.72
CA VAL A 143 -25.05 -6.53 -17.69
C VAL A 143 -25.02 -7.98 -17.21
N LEU A 144 -24.08 -8.80 -17.69
CA LEU A 144 -23.93 -10.18 -17.21
C LEU A 144 -23.68 -10.26 -15.69
N ARG A 145 -22.81 -9.38 -15.15
CA ARG A 145 -22.58 -9.29 -13.70
C ARG A 145 -23.79 -8.78 -12.94
N ALA A 146 -24.49 -7.79 -13.48
CA ALA A 146 -25.70 -7.27 -12.86
C ALA A 146 -26.81 -8.34 -12.77
N ILE A 147 -26.84 -9.28 -13.72
CA ILE A 147 -27.73 -10.45 -13.70
C ILE A 147 -27.24 -11.51 -12.70
N GLY A 148 -25.94 -11.79 -12.67
CA GLY A 148 -25.31 -12.73 -11.74
C GLY A 148 -25.14 -12.23 -10.31
N ALA A 149 -25.84 -11.17 -9.92
CA ALA A 149 -25.70 -10.55 -8.60
C ALA A 149 -25.96 -11.58 -7.49
N GLU A 150 -25.03 -11.67 -6.53
CA GLU A 150 -24.97 -12.71 -5.50
C GLU A 150 -26.33 -13.05 -4.88
N PRO A 151 -26.62 -14.35 -4.62
CA PRO A 151 -27.83 -14.79 -3.95
C PRO A 151 -28.08 -13.99 -2.66
N LYS A 152 -29.37 -13.70 -2.36
CA LYS A 152 -29.78 -13.00 -1.12
C LYS A 152 -29.21 -13.66 0.15
N ALA A 153 -29.00 -14.97 0.11
CA ALA A 153 -28.36 -15.73 1.18
C ALA A 153 -26.92 -15.27 1.44
N GLU A 154 -26.09 -15.12 0.41
CA GLU A 154 -24.68 -14.71 0.56
C GLU A 154 -24.53 -13.31 1.16
N ARG A 155 -25.36 -12.36 0.73
CA ARG A 155 -25.38 -10.99 1.29
C ARG A 155 -25.73 -10.96 2.78
N GLY A 156 -26.69 -11.80 3.21
CA GLY A 156 -27.05 -11.94 4.61
C GLY A 156 -25.89 -12.47 5.46
N THR A 157 -25.16 -13.45 4.95
CA THR A 157 -23.94 -13.99 5.60
C THR A 157 -22.82 -12.96 5.68
N LEU A 158 -22.58 -12.17 4.63
CA LEU A 158 -21.48 -11.20 4.61
C LEU A 158 -21.75 -9.98 5.50
N ALA A 159 -23.01 -9.52 5.59
CA ALA A 159 -23.40 -8.50 6.57
C ALA A 159 -23.11 -9.00 8.00
N ALA A 160 -23.52 -10.23 8.32
CA ALA A 160 -23.27 -10.82 9.63
C ALA A 160 -21.77 -11.03 9.90
N GLN A 161 -20.99 -11.46 8.90
CA GLN A 161 -19.54 -11.61 9.02
C GLN A 161 -18.86 -10.27 9.26
N LEU A 162 -19.27 -9.21 8.55
CA LEU A 162 -18.78 -7.85 8.77
C LEU A 162 -19.10 -7.37 10.19
N ASP A 163 -20.32 -7.62 10.67
CA ASP A 163 -20.72 -7.29 12.03
C ASP A 163 -19.95 -8.06 13.11
N GLN A 164 -19.55 -9.30 12.83
CA GLN A 164 -18.75 -10.11 13.75
C GLN A 164 -17.28 -9.69 13.75
N TYR A 165 -16.76 -9.30 12.59
CA TYR A 165 -15.38 -8.91 12.40
C TYR A 165 -15.05 -7.55 13.04
N LEU A 166 -15.99 -6.60 12.97
CA LEU A 166 -15.77 -5.23 13.44
C LEU A 166 -16.14 -5.08 14.92
N PRO A 167 -15.27 -4.45 15.75
CA PRO A 167 -15.60 -4.11 17.12
C PRO A 167 -16.87 -3.25 17.22
N ALA A 168 -17.59 -3.35 18.34
CA ALA A 168 -18.86 -2.64 18.54
C ALA A 168 -18.73 -1.12 18.32
N THR A 169 -17.67 -0.50 18.83
CA THR A 169 -17.38 0.93 18.64
C THR A 169 -17.19 1.28 17.17
N LEU A 170 -16.47 0.45 16.42
CA LEU A 170 -16.23 0.69 14.99
C LEU A 170 -17.51 0.55 14.18
N ARG A 171 -18.40 -0.39 14.54
CA ARG A 171 -19.72 -0.51 13.91
C ARG A 171 -20.57 0.73 14.09
N GLN A 172 -20.57 1.32 15.29
CA GLN A 172 -21.30 2.57 15.56
C GLN A 172 -20.75 3.73 14.71
N LEU A 173 -19.43 3.85 14.62
CA LEU A 173 -18.78 4.86 13.77
C LEU A 173 -19.14 4.66 12.28
N LEU A 174 -19.12 3.42 11.80
CA LEU A 174 -19.48 3.11 10.42
C LEU A 174 -20.97 3.38 10.13
N GLN A 175 -21.87 3.16 11.09
CA GLN A 175 -23.28 3.54 10.97
C GLN A 175 -23.44 5.06 10.85
N THR A 176 -22.67 5.84 11.63
CA THR A 176 -22.65 7.30 11.52
C THR A 176 -22.15 7.74 10.15
N ALA A 177 -21.03 7.19 9.68
CA ALA A 177 -20.49 7.49 8.34
C ALA A 177 -21.48 7.11 7.22
N ALA A 178 -22.14 5.95 7.33
CA ALA A 178 -23.15 5.49 6.39
C ALA A 178 -24.38 6.41 6.35
N SER A 179 -24.88 6.86 7.50
CA SER A 179 -25.99 7.80 7.58
C SER A 179 -25.65 9.15 6.96
N LEU A 180 -24.44 9.67 7.19
CA LEU A 180 -23.97 10.91 6.58
C LEU A 180 -23.82 10.76 5.07
N ALA A 181 -23.30 9.62 4.60
CA ALA A 181 -23.20 9.32 3.18
C ALA A 181 -24.59 9.27 2.52
N ASP A 182 -25.58 8.61 3.15
CA ASP A 182 -26.96 8.57 2.65
C ASP A 182 -27.60 9.97 2.57
N GLN A 183 -27.36 10.84 3.56
CA GLN A 183 -27.84 12.24 3.54
C GLN A 183 -27.22 13.06 2.41
N GLN A 184 -25.98 12.77 2.04
CA GLN A 184 -25.25 13.44 0.96
C GLN A 184 -25.44 12.76 -0.40
N GLY A 185 -26.23 11.68 -0.48
CA GLY A 185 -26.43 10.91 -1.72
C GLY A 185 -25.17 10.18 -2.21
N LEU A 186 -24.21 9.93 -1.31
CA LEU A 186 -22.93 9.29 -1.62
C LEU A 186 -23.01 7.77 -1.42
N ALA A 187 -22.26 7.01 -2.21
CA ALA A 187 -22.06 5.58 -1.96
C ALA A 187 -20.78 5.35 -1.17
N LEU A 188 -20.88 4.57 -0.10
CA LEU A 188 -19.80 4.30 0.86
C LEU A 188 -19.48 2.80 0.86
N TYR A 189 -18.19 2.49 0.81
CA TYR A 189 -17.68 1.12 0.76
C TYR A 189 -16.48 0.95 1.68
N ILE A 190 -16.31 -0.25 2.22
CA ILE A 190 -15.02 -0.72 2.74
C ILE A 190 -14.32 -1.47 1.60
N ALA A 191 -13.03 -1.21 1.35
CA ALA A 191 -12.34 -1.77 0.18
C ALA A 191 -10.92 -2.26 0.48
N GLY A 192 -10.42 -3.18 -0.34
CA GLY A 192 -9.02 -3.59 -0.35
C GLY A 192 -8.61 -4.51 0.79
N GLY A 193 -7.52 -4.13 1.48
CA GLY A 193 -6.85 -4.98 2.47
C GLY A 193 -7.79 -5.39 3.61
N THR A 194 -8.67 -4.48 4.05
CA THR A 194 -9.60 -4.75 5.14
C THR A 194 -10.62 -5.82 4.77
N VAL A 195 -11.14 -5.80 3.54
CA VAL A 195 -12.09 -6.83 3.05
C VAL A 195 -11.38 -8.17 2.89
N ARG A 196 -10.17 -8.17 2.32
CA ARG A 196 -9.34 -9.36 2.20
C ARG A 196 -9.06 -10.01 3.56
N ASP A 197 -8.63 -9.21 4.53
CA ASP A 197 -8.24 -9.70 5.86
C ASP A 197 -9.47 -10.21 6.63
N MET A 198 -10.63 -9.56 6.48
CA MET A 198 -11.91 -10.05 6.99
C MET A 198 -12.27 -11.43 6.42
N LEU A 199 -12.19 -11.60 5.11
CA LEU A 199 -12.52 -12.87 4.45
C LEU A 199 -11.53 -14.00 4.78
N LEU A 200 -10.34 -13.67 5.29
CA LEU A 200 -9.34 -14.62 5.77
C LEU A 200 -9.36 -14.82 7.29
N ASP A 201 -10.33 -14.25 8.01
CA ASP A 201 -10.41 -14.24 9.48
C ASP A 201 -9.11 -13.77 10.16
N ARG A 202 -8.46 -12.76 9.59
CA ARG A 202 -7.22 -12.16 10.11
C ARG A 202 -7.52 -10.83 10.80
N PRO A 203 -6.79 -10.46 11.86
CA PRO A 203 -6.98 -9.15 12.48
C PRO A 203 -6.79 -8.04 11.44
N GLY A 204 -7.76 -7.12 11.39
CA GLY A 204 -7.76 -6.01 10.45
C GLY A 204 -6.65 -5.01 10.73
N GLY A 205 -6.19 -4.36 9.65
CA GLY A 205 -5.37 -3.16 9.73
C GLY A 205 -6.22 -1.89 9.67
N ASP A 206 -5.65 -0.83 9.13
CA ASP A 206 -6.31 0.46 8.92
C ASP A 206 -7.61 0.29 8.11
N LEU A 207 -8.61 1.11 8.45
CA LEU A 207 -9.94 1.05 7.84
C LEU A 207 -10.03 2.04 6.68
N ASP A 208 -10.00 1.50 5.46
CA ASP A 208 -10.13 2.26 4.22
C ASP A 208 -11.61 2.36 3.79
N LEU A 209 -12.18 3.56 3.94
CA LEU A 209 -13.52 3.91 3.47
C LEU A 209 -13.45 4.59 2.11
N LEU A 210 -13.89 3.87 1.09
CA LEU A 210 -13.97 4.39 -0.27
C LEU A 210 -15.34 5.06 -0.52
N VAL A 211 -15.31 6.26 -1.06
CA VAL A 211 -16.48 7.10 -1.30
C VAL A 211 -16.60 7.41 -2.80
N GLU A 212 -17.72 7.06 -3.43
CA GLU A 212 -18.04 7.55 -4.78
C GLU A 212 -18.54 8.99 -4.68
N GLY A 213 -17.59 9.94 -4.66
CA GLY A 213 -17.85 11.38 -4.55
C GLY A 213 -16.81 12.09 -3.70
N ASP A 214 -17.21 13.16 -3.01
CA ASP A 214 -16.32 13.97 -2.17
C ASP A 214 -16.12 13.35 -0.78
N ALA A 215 -15.00 12.64 -0.61
CA ALA A 215 -14.62 12.03 0.65
C ALA A 215 -14.19 13.06 1.70
N LEU A 216 -13.68 14.23 1.29
CA LEU A 216 -13.24 15.27 2.21
C LEU A 216 -14.46 15.91 2.89
N ALA A 217 -15.52 16.19 2.13
CA ALA A 217 -16.78 16.68 2.67
C ALA A 217 -17.40 15.68 3.66
N LEU A 218 -17.41 14.38 3.30
CA LEU A 218 -17.90 13.32 4.18
C LEU A 218 -17.05 13.20 5.46
N ALA A 219 -15.72 13.22 5.34
CA ALA A 219 -14.80 13.15 6.48
C ALA A 219 -14.96 14.35 7.44
N ALA A 220 -15.14 15.56 6.90
CA ALA A 220 -15.38 16.75 7.70
C ALA A 220 -16.71 16.67 8.47
N ALA A 221 -17.79 16.24 7.81
CA ALA A 221 -19.08 16.02 8.46
C ALA A 221 -19.00 14.92 9.54
N PHE A 222 -18.30 13.83 9.24
CA PHE A 222 -18.08 12.73 10.17
C PHE A 222 -17.30 13.16 11.40
N ALA A 223 -16.20 13.89 11.24
CA ALA A 223 -15.40 14.40 12.35
C ALA A 223 -16.17 15.37 13.23
N ALA A 224 -17.01 16.23 12.65
CA ALA A 224 -17.87 17.15 13.40
C ALA A 224 -18.86 16.39 14.31
N GLN A 225 -19.36 15.24 13.87
CA GLN A 225 -20.32 14.43 14.64
C GLN A 225 -19.65 13.50 15.65
N THR A 226 -18.38 13.14 15.43
CA THR A 226 -17.64 12.17 16.25
C THR A 226 -16.54 12.80 17.12
N ALA A 227 -16.43 14.14 17.09
CA ALA A 227 -15.36 14.91 17.75
C ALA A 227 -13.93 14.47 17.34
N GLY A 228 -13.78 14.00 16.10
CA GLY A 228 -12.50 13.60 15.52
C GLY A 228 -11.69 14.78 14.97
N VAL A 229 -10.40 14.56 14.76
CA VAL A 229 -9.50 15.51 14.10
C VAL A 229 -9.24 15.06 12.66
N VAL A 230 -9.53 15.94 11.70
CA VAL A 230 -9.33 15.66 10.27
C VAL A 230 -7.93 16.07 9.84
N ARG A 231 -7.20 15.16 9.20
CA ARG A 231 -6.01 15.46 8.40
C ARG A 231 -6.34 15.20 6.93
N SER A 232 -6.48 16.26 6.16
CA SER A 232 -6.83 16.16 4.74
C SER A 232 -5.61 16.30 3.83
N HIS A 233 -5.59 15.50 2.78
CA HIS A 233 -4.64 15.58 1.68
C HIS A 233 -5.41 15.81 0.38
N ALA A 234 -5.88 17.05 0.18
CA ALA A 234 -6.78 17.43 -0.91
C ALA A 234 -6.26 17.07 -2.31
N GLN A 235 -4.94 17.11 -2.53
CA GLN A 235 -4.32 16.71 -3.80
C GLN A 235 -4.64 15.26 -4.20
N PHE A 236 -4.84 14.37 -3.22
CA PHE A 236 -5.06 12.94 -3.46
C PHE A 236 -6.51 12.51 -3.23
N GLY A 237 -7.39 13.43 -2.84
CA GLY A 237 -8.77 13.14 -2.49
C GLY A 237 -8.91 12.24 -1.26
N THR A 238 -8.00 12.36 -0.29
CA THR A 238 -8.00 11.54 0.93
C THR A 238 -8.05 12.40 2.18
N ALA A 239 -8.72 11.89 3.21
CA ALA A 239 -8.76 12.49 4.53
C ALA A 239 -8.74 11.41 5.61
N THR A 240 -7.85 11.55 6.58
CA THR A 240 -7.80 10.68 7.75
C THR A 240 -8.51 11.38 8.91
N VAL A 241 -9.43 10.66 9.56
CA VAL A 241 -10.09 11.14 10.78
C VAL A 241 -9.51 10.37 11.97
N GLU A 242 -8.83 11.09 12.85
CA GLU A 242 -8.24 10.56 14.09
C GLU A 242 -9.25 10.76 15.25
N LEU A 243 -9.63 9.66 15.89
CA LEU A 243 -10.60 9.62 16.99
C LEU A 243 -9.90 9.16 18.29
N PRO A 244 -10.06 9.89 19.40
CA PRO A 244 -9.59 9.42 20.70
C PRO A 244 -10.60 8.43 21.29
N ILE A 245 -10.32 7.13 21.17
CA ILE A 245 -11.17 6.06 21.74
C ILE A 245 -10.39 5.33 22.83
N ASP A 246 -10.87 5.41 24.06
CA ASP A 246 -10.28 4.70 25.22
C ASP A 246 -8.77 4.93 25.38
N HIS A 247 -8.31 6.17 25.18
CA HIS A 247 -6.90 6.59 25.20
C HIS A 247 -6.01 6.01 24.08
N THR A 248 -6.60 5.33 23.11
CA THR A 248 -5.95 4.89 21.86
C THR A 248 -6.45 5.71 20.67
N PRO A 249 -5.57 6.25 19.83
CA PRO A 249 -5.99 6.92 18.60
C PRO A 249 -6.47 5.87 17.59
N LEU A 250 -7.72 5.95 17.17
CA LEU A 250 -8.24 5.22 16.00
C LEU A 250 -8.19 6.14 14.78
N ALA A 251 -7.56 5.69 13.69
CA ALA A 251 -7.56 6.37 12.41
C ALA A 251 -8.54 5.68 11.44
N ILE A 252 -9.37 6.47 10.77
CA ILE A 252 -10.24 6.02 9.68
C ILE A 252 -9.93 6.84 8.43
N ASP A 253 -9.59 6.16 7.35
CA ASP A 253 -9.22 6.80 6.09
C ASP A 253 -10.42 6.90 5.15
N PHE A 254 -10.78 8.11 4.77
CA PHE A 254 -11.79 8.42 3.77
C PHE A 254 -11.10 8.73 2.44
N ILE A 255 -11.44 7.96 1.40
CA ILE A 255 -10.77 7.98 0.11
C ILE A 255 -11.82 8.21 -0.97
N SER A 256 -11.69 9.30 -1.73
CA SER A 256 -12.52 9.50 -2.93
C SER A 256 -12.16 8.49 -3.99
N ALA A 257 -13.16 7.81 -4.54
CA ALA A 257 -13.01 6.93 -5.68
C ALA A 257 -12.43 7.71 -6.86
N ARG A 258 -11.31 7.21 -7.38
CA ARG A 258 -10.54 7.94 -8.39
C ARG A 258 -10.11 7.07 -9.55
N SER A 259 -10.01 7.72 -10.71
CA SER A 259 -9.28 7.19 -11.86
C SER A 259 -7.85 7.68 -11.82
N GLU A 260 -6.90 6.80 -12.13
CA GLU A 260 -5.47 7.12 -12.22
C GLU A 260 -5.01 7.05 -13.66
N PHE A 261 -4.25 8.07 -14.08
CA PHE A 261 -3.64 8.14 -15.40
C PHE A 261 -2.13 8.30 -15.29
N TYR A 262 -1.38 7.35 -15.86
CA TYR A 262 0.08 7.38 -15.90
C TYR A 262 0.53 8.01 -17.22
N GLN A 263 1.20 9.17 -17.15
CA GLN A 263 1.77 9.82 -18.33
C GLN A 263 2.92 9.01 -18.94
N SER A 264 3.68 8.33 -18.07
CA SER A 264 4.75 7.42 -18.46
C SER A 264 4.97 6.37 -17.36
N PRO A 265 5.48 5.18 -17.71
CA PRO A 265 5.80 4.11 -16.75
C PRO A 265 6.71 4.60 -15.61
N GLY A 266 6.34 4.34 -14.35
CA GLY A 266 7.13 4.67 -13.16
C GLY A 266 6.89 6.05 -12.53
N VAL A 267 6.13 6.94 -13.18
CA VAL A 267 5.76 8.27 -12.65
C VAL A 267 4.45 8.19 -11.83
N LEU A 268 4.26 9.10 -10.87
CA LEU A 268 3.00 9.20 -10.12
C LEU A 268 1.82 9.56 -11.06
N PRO A 269 0.63 8.95 -10.88
CA PRO A 269 -0.51 9.19 -11.75
C PRO A 269 -1.22 10.52 -11.46
N GLN A 270 -1.96 11.02 -12.46
CA GLN A 270 -2.96 12.08 -12.27
C GLN A 270 -4.30 11.48 -11.80
N VAL A 271 -5.02 12.22 -10.95
CA VAL A 271 -6.22 11.75 -10.22
C VAL A 271 -7.47 12.53 -10.65
N GLY A 272 -8.60 11.84 -10.84
CA GLY A 272 -9.92 12.46 -11.05
C GLY A 272 -11.07 11.57 -10.56
N ALA A 273 -12.26 12.15 -10.31
CA ALA A 273 -13.41 11.42 -9.75
C ALA A 273 -13.81 10.19 -10.61
N ALA A 274 -14.21 9.09 -9.95
CA ALA A 274 -14.58 7.87 -10.65
C ALA A 274 -15.55 6.96 -9.88
N THR A 275 -16.10 5.94 -10.56
CA THR A 275 -16.77 4.80 -9.92
C THR A 275 -15.85 3.95 -9.05
N LEU A 276 -16.45 3.20 -8.14
CA LEU A 276 -15.87 2.07 -7.41
C LEU A 276 -15.08 1.16 -8.36
N ARG A 277 -15.68 0.78 -9.50
CA ARG A 277 -15.02 -0.13 -10.44
C ARG A 277 -13.72 0.44 -11.00
N HIS A 278 -13.73 1.71 -11.40
CA HIS A 278 -12.51 2.37 -11.91
C HIS A 278 -11.45 2.51 -10.82
N ASP A 279 -11.84 2.80 -9.58
CA ASP A 279 -10.90 2.82 -8.44
C ASP A 279 -10.30 1.45 -8.16
N LEU A 280 -11.08 0.38 -8.26
CA LEU A 280 -10.59 -0.97 -8.04
C LEU A 280 -9.70 -1.46 -9.20
N GLN A 281 -9.93 -1.01 -10.43
CA GLN A 281 -9.15 -1.41 -11.61
C GLN A 281 -7.69 -0.95 -11.56
N ARG A 282 -7.41 0.19 -10.92
CA ARG A 282 -6.05 0.75 -10.79
C ARG A 282 -5.22 0.10 -9.69
N ARG A 283 -5.80 -0.79 -8.87
CA ARG A 283 -5.10 -1.43 -7.75
C ARG A 283 -4.09 -2.47 -8.24
N ASP A 284 -3.37 -3.08 -7.31
CA ASP A 284 -2.24 -3.96 -7.61
C ASP A 284 -2.68 -5.39 -7.97
N PHE A 285 -3.45 -6.04 -7.07
CA PHE A 285 -3.81 -7.44 -7.15
C PHE A 285 -5.32 -7.67 -7.00
N THR A 286 -5.84 -8.73 -7.62
CA THR A 286 -7.27 -9.11 -7.57
C THR A 286 -7.81 -9.24 -6.14
N ILE A 287 -7.03 -9.83 -5.23
CA ILE A 287 -7.43 -9.98 -3.83
C ILE A 287 -7.60 -8.63 -3.09
N ASN A 288 -7.00 -7.56 -3.60
CA ASN A 288 -7.10 -6.20 -3.05
C ASN A 288 -8.15 -5.35 -3.81
N THR A 289 -8.93 -5.95 -4.71
CA THR A 289 -10.03 -5.27 -5.42
C THR A 289 -11.42 -5.63 -4.91
N LEU A 290 -11.50 -6.31 -3.77
CA LEU A 290 -12.76 -6.61 -3.10
C LEU A 290 -13.27 -5.37 -2.36
N ALA A 291 -14.58 -5.12 -2.44
CA ALA A 291 -15.24 -4.05 -1.70
C ALA A 291 -16.60 -4.50 -1.16
N ILE A 292 -17.01 -4.00 0.01
CA ILE A 292 -18.32 -4.26 0.61
C ILE A 292 -19.05 -2.93 0.79
N GLY A 293 -20.31 -2.87 0.38
CA GLY A 293 -21.15 -1.68 0.58
C GLY A 293 -21.49 -1.46 2.05
N LEU A 294 -21.50 -0.21 2.49
CA LEU A 294 -21.74 0.18 3.88
C LEU A 294 -23.01 1.00 4.12
N ASN A 295 -23.71 1.44 3.08
CA ASN A 295 -24.91 2.28 3.22
C ASN A 295 -26.10 1.87 2.34
N GLY A 296 -27.30 2.28 2.74
CA GLY A 296 -28.56 1.96 2.07
C GLY A 296 -28.79 0.45 1.83
N ALA A 297 -29.39 0.12 0.67
CA ALA A 297 -29.67 -1.27 0.29
C ALA A 297 -28.41 -2.09 -0.10
N ARG A 298 -27.22 -1.47 -0.03
CA ARG A 298 -25.92 -2.07 -0.38
C ARG A 298 -25.19 -2.64 0.83
N TYR A 299 -25.67 -2.40 2.06
CA TYR A 299 -25.01 -2.91 3.27
C TYR A 299 -24.77 -4.43 3.17
N GLY A 300 -23.51 -4.85 3.32
CA GLY A 300 -23.10 -6.26 3.24
C GLY A 300 -23.07 -6.85 1.82
N GLN A 301 -23.27 -6.05 0.76
CA GLN A 301 -23.10 -6.50 -0.62
C GLN A 301 -21.61 -6.51 -0.99
N LEU A 302 -21.09 -7.67 -1.38
CA LEU A 302 -19.74 -7.78 -1.96
C LEU A 302 -19.72 -7.35 -3.42
N TYR A 303 -18.68 -6.61 -3.77
CA TYR A 303 -18.33 -6.22 -5.12
C TYR A 303 -16.99 -6.87 -5.48
N ASP A 304 -17.06 -7.88 -6.34
CA ASP A 304 -15.89 -8.56 -6.92
C ASP A 304 -15.96 -8.47 -8.45
N PHE A 305 -15.30 -7.47 -9.03
CA PHE A 305 -15.29 -7.27 -10.48
C PHE A 305 -14.22 -8.09 -11.20
N PHE A 306 -13.22 -8.60 -10.47
CA PHE A 306 -11.96 -9.12 -11.03
C PHE A 306 -11.64 -10.56 -10.59
N GLY A 307 -12.52 -11.20 -9.81
CA GLY A 307 -12.36 -12.57 -9.34
C GLY A 307 -11.46 -12.69 -8.11
N GLY A 308 -11.38 -11.62 -7.29
CA GLY A 308 -10.56 -11.57 -6.08
C GLY A 308 -10.98 -12.63 -5.05
N ARG A 309 -12.27 -12.96 -4.93
CA ARG A 309 -12.76 -13.97 -3.97
C ARG A 309 -12.25 -15.36 -4.32
N ARG A 310 -12.31 -15.72 -5.60
CA ARG A 310 -11.79 -16.99 -6.10
C ARG A 310 -10.27 -17.10 -5.93
N ASP A 311 -9.54 -16.02 -6.18
CA ASP A 311 -8.08 -16.00 -6.00
C ASP A 311 -7.71 -16.08 -4.51
N LEU A 312 -8.51 -15.48 -3.62
CA LEU A 312 -8.37 -15.58 -2.18
C LEU A 312 -8.54 -17.02 -1.68
N GLU A 313 -9.61 -17.69 -2.12
CA GLU A 313 -9.89 -19.10 -1.78
C GLU A 313 -8.79 -20.05 -2.26
N ARG A 314 -8.17 -19.75 -3.40
CA ARG A 314 -7.08 -20.56 -3.98
C ARG A 314 -5.69 -20.20 -3.47
N GLY A 315 -5.55 -19.13 -2.69
CA GLY A 315 -4.26 -18.64 -2.25
C GLY A 315 -3.37 -18.14 -3.39
N VAL A 316 -3.95 -17.47 -4.40
CA VAL A 316 -3.24 -17.00 -5.59
C VAL A 316 -3.13 -15.48 -5.60
N LEU A 317 -1.93 -14.98 -5.90
CA LEU A 317 -1.66 -13.57 -6.16
C LEU A 317 -1.61 -13.30 -7.67
N ARG A 318 -2.53 -12.47 -8.16
CA ARG A 318 -2.74 -12.17 -9.58
C ARG A 318 -2.83 -10.67 -9.82
N VAL A 319 -2.10 -10.14 -10.81
CA VAL A 319 -2.23 -8.74 -11.26
C VAL A 319 -3.47 -8.53 -12.13
N LEU A 320 -4.02 -7.32 -12.13
CA LEU A 320 -5.27 -6.99 -12.85
C LEU A 320 -5.13 -6.96 -14.38
N HIS A 321 -3.97 -6.56 -14.90
CA HIS A 321 -3.70 -6.48 -16.34
C HIS A 321 -2.19 -6.60 -16.63
N SER A 322 -1.85 -6.93 -17.88
CA SER A 322 -0.45 -7.18 -18.30
C SER A 322 0.49 -5.99 -18.06
N LEU A 323 -0.02 -4.76 -18.10
CA LEU A 323 0.78 -3.55 -17.90
C LEU A 323 0.96 -3.15 -16.44
N SER A 324 0.32 -3.84 -15.49
CA SER A 324 0.26 -3.44 -14.06
C SER A 324 1.64 -3.18 -13.46
N LEU A 325 2.61 -4.05 -13.76
CA LEU A 325 3.98 -3.96 -13.24
C LEU A 325 4.86 -2.97 -14.03
N LEU A 326 4.45 -2.60 -15.25
CA LEU A 326 5.13 -1.56 -16.04
C LEU A 326 4.64 -0.18 -15.60
N ASP A 327 3.34 -0.02 -15.38
CA ASP A 327 2.74 1.23 -14.90
C ASP A 327 3.32 1.59 -13.53
N ASP A 328 3.39 0.60 -12.62
CA ASP A 328 3.98 0.76 -11.31
C ASP A 328 4.87 -0.42 -10.89
N PRO A 329 6.19 -0.33 -11.12
CA PRO A 329 7.13 -1.40 -10.78
C PRO A 329 7.28 -1.66 -9.27
N THR A 330 6.82 -0.75 -8.39
CA THR A 330 6.80 -1.00 -6.94
C THR A 330 5.90 -2.18 -6.56
N ARG A 331 4.93 -2.52 -7.43
CA ARG A 331 4.05 -3.68 -7.26
C ARG A 331 4.81 -5.01 -7.22
N ILE A 332 6.03 -5.09 -7.76
CA ILE A 332 6.88 -6.28 -7.65
C ILE A 332 7.31 -6.52 -6.20
N LEU A 333 7.77 -5.47 -5.52
CA LEU A 333 8.15 -5.54 -4.09
C LEU A 333 6.91 -5.84 -3.22
N ARG A 334 5.78 -5.20 -3.54
CA ARG A 334 4.49 -5.48 -2.89
C ARG A 334 4.02 -6.92 -3.11
N ALA A 335 4.29 -7.51 -4.29
CA ALA A 335 3.94 -8.89 -4.59
C ALA A 335 4.65 -9.87 -3.66
N ALA A 336 5.97 -9.71 -3.50
CA ALA A 336 6.75 -10.54 -2.58
C ALA A 336 6.27 -10.39 -1.14
N ARG A 337 5.99 -9.14 -0.73
CA ARG A 337 5.48 -8.81 0.59
C ARG A 337 4.14 -9.49 0.88
N LEU A 338 3.17 -9.36 -0.03
CA LEU A 338 1.84 -9.96 0.12
C LEU A 338 1.88 -11.49 0.01
N ALA A 339 2.65 -12.04 -0.93
CA ALA A 339 2.83 -13.48 -1.07
C ALA A 339 3.38 -14.10 0.23
N ALA A 340 4.42 -13.51 0.81
CA ALA A 340 5.00 -13.96 2.07
C ALA A 340 4.06 -13.78 3.27
N ARG A 341 3.40 -12.62 3.40
CA ARG A 341 2.45 -12.34 4.48
C ARG A 341 1.27 -13.31 4.46
N LEU A 342 0.71 -13.54 3.27
CA LEU A 342 -0.49 -14.34 3.11
C LEU A 342 -0.21 -15.84 2.96
N GLY A 343 1.02 -16.22 2.59
CA GLY A 343 1.36 -17.61 2.21
C GLY A 343 0.84 -17.97 0.82
N PHE A 344 0.69 -16.99 -0.07
CA PHE A 344 0.06 -17.16 -1.38
C PHE A 344 1.10 -17.44 -2.46
N GLN A 345 0.69 -18.14 -3.50
CA GLN A 345 1.50 -18.39 -4.70
C GLN A 345 1.22 -17.32 -5.75
N VAL A 346 2.27 -16.84 -6.43
CA VAL A 346 2.11 -15.94 -7.56
C VAL A 346 1.64 -16.72 -8.77
N GLU A 347 0.61 -16.24 -9.47
CA GLU A 347 0.14 -16.87 -10.71
C GLU A 347 1.29 -16.96 -11.74
N PRO A 348 1.44 -18.08 -12.50
CA PRO A 348 2.47 -18.22 -13.54
C PRO A 348 2.58 -17.01 -14.48
N ARG A 349 1.45 -16.51 -15.00
CA ARG A 349 1.46 -15.33 -15.87
C ARG A 349 1.93 -14.06 -15.14
N THR A 350 1.59 -13.90 -13.86
CA THR A 350 2.07 -12.77 -13.07
C THR A 350 3.57 -12.87 -12.84
N HIS A 351 4.10 -14.09 -12.64
CA HIS A 351 5.53 -14.34 -12.55
C HIS A 351 6.25 -13.99 -13.85
N ASP A 352 5.71 -14.38 -15.01
CA ASP A 352 6.28 -14.00 -16.33
C ASP A 352 6.34 -12.47 -16.49
N LEU A 353 5.28 -11.76 -16.08
CA LEU A 353 5.25 -10.30 -16.13
C LEU A 353 6.26 -9.64 -15.18
N ILE A 354 6.60 -10.26 -14.05
CA ILE A 354 7.68 -9.80 -13.16
C ILE A 354 9.02 -9.92 -13.89
N ALA A 355 9.28 -11.06 -14.53
CA ALA A 355 10.50 -11.28 -15.30
C ALA A 355 10.63 -10.27 -16.46
N ASP A 356 9.55 -10.02 -17.20
CA ASP A 356 9.51 -9.01 -18.26
C ASP A 356 9.83 -7.61 -17.73
N ALA A 357 9.20 -7.19 -16.62
CA ALA A 357 9.44 -5.88 -16.03
C ALA A 357 10.90 -5.69 -15.59
N ILE A 358 11.53 -6.74 -15.07
CA ILE A 358 12.96 -6.73 -14.71
C ILE A 358 13.82 -6.63 -15.97
N ALA A 359 13.53 -7.43 -16.99
CA ALA A 359 14.26 -7.41 -18.27
C ALA A 359 14.20 -6.05 -18.97
N TYR A 360 13.07 -5.33 -18.85
CA TYR A 360 12.92 -3.97 -19.37
C TYR A 360 13.56 -2.87 -18.50
N GLY A 361 14.24 -3.23 -17.40
CA GLY A 361 14.90 -2.27 -16.52
C GLY A 361 13.91 -1.36 -15.79
N MET A 362 12.68 -1.83 -15.53
CA MET A 362 11.63 -0.99 -14.95
C MET A 362 11.92 -0.55 -13.52
N LEU A 363 12.68 -1.34 -12.75
CA LEU A 363 13.09 -0.99 -11.40
C LEU A 363 14.05 0.22 -11.38
N ASP A 364 14.87 0.42 -12.40
CA ASP A 364 15.76 1.59 -12.51
C ASP A 364 15.02 2.90 -12.76
N ARG A 365 13.77 2.82 -13.25
CA ARG A 365 12.92 3.99 -13.49
C ARG A 365 12.20 4.48 -12.24
N LEU A 366 12.20 3.68 -11.16
CA LEU A 366 11.60 4.08 -9.89
C LEU A 366 12.49 5.10 -9.19
N SER A 367 11.86 6.04 -8.47
CA SER A 367 12.62 6.91 -7.59
C SER A 367 13.25 6.11 -6.43
N PRO A 368 14.48 6.45 -6.03
CA PRO A 368 15.18 5.89 -4.87
C PRO A 368 14.30 5.74 -3.62
N GLN A 369 13.52 6.78 -3.30
CA GLN A 369 12.68 6.84 -2.11
C GLN A 369 11.53 5.82 -2.15
N ARG A 370 10.97 5.54 -3.34
CA ARG A 370 9.87 4.55 -3.47
C ARG A 370 10.37 3.14 -3.20
N ILE A 371 11.54 2.77 -3.71
CA ILE A 371 12.16 1.48 -3.44
C ILE A 371 12.52 1.37 -1.95
N ALA A 372 13.17 2.40 -1.38
CA ALA A 372 13.54 2.42 0.02
C ALA A 372 12.31 2.27 0.95
N ASN A 373 11.20 2.94 0.63
CA ASN A 373 9.96 2.82 1.38
C ASN A 373 9.38 1.41 1.32
N GLU A 374 9.31 0.77 0.14
CA GLU A 374 8.79 -0.59 0.01
C GLU A 374 9.71 -1.62 0.68
N LEU A 375 11.04 -1.45 0.61
CA LEU A 375 11.99 -2.31 1.35
C LEU A 375 11.81 -2.16 2.86
N ARG A 376 11.63 -0.93 3.37
CA ARG A 376 11.36 -0.70 4.79
C ARG A 376 10.07 -1.39 5.23
N LEU A 377 9.00 -1.29 4.43
CA LEU A 377 7.73 -1.99 4.71
C LEU A 377 7.91 -3.51 4.68
N LEU A 378 8.67 -4.03 3.71
CA LEU A 378 8.98 -5.46 3.60
C LEU A 378 9.75 -5.98 4.82
N LEU A 379 10.78 -5.26 5.27
CA LEU A 379 11.57 -5.61 6.45
C LEU A 379 10.78 -5.51 7.75
N GLY A 380 9.68 -4.74 7.76
CA GLY A 380 8.75 -4.63 8.89
C GLY A 380 7.64 -5.68 8.92
N GLU A 381 7.53 -6.54 7.90
CA GLU A 381 6.55 -7.63 7.91
C GLU A 381 6.90 -8.70 8.96
N PRO A 382 5.92 -9.53 9.40
CA PRO A 382 6.19 -10.65 10.30
C PRO A 382 7.10 -11.73 9.69
N LYS A 383 7.18 -11.83 8.35
CA LYS A 383 7.97 -12.85 7.63
C LYS A 383 8.88 -12.22 6.56
N PRO A 384 9.82 -11.33 6.93
CA PRO A 384 10.61 -10.57 5.97
C PRO A 384 11.58 -11.48 5.19
N ALA A 385 12.10 -12.53 5.83
CA ALA A 385 12.96 -13.53 5.20
C ALA A 385 12.30 -14.23 4.00
N GLN A 386 11.01 -14.57 4.11
CA GLN A 386 10.27 -15.22 3.01
C GLN A 386 10.08 -14.25 1.84
N ALA A 387 9.79 -12.98 2.12
CA ALA A 387 9.65 -11.97 1.09
C ALA A 387 10.98 -11.70 0.36
N LEU A 388 12.11 -11.61 1.09
CA LEU A 388 13.43 -11.45 0.47
C LEU A 388 13.83 -12.67 -0.37
N ALA A 389 13.53 -13.89 0.10
CA ALA A 389 13.77 -15.10 -0.68
C ALA A 389 13.01 -15.10 -2.02
N LEU A 390 11.75 -14.65 -2.02
CA LEU A 390 10.97 -14.48 -3.26
C LEU A 390 11.59 -13.43 -4.18
N LEU A 391 12.02 -12.29 -3.64
CA LEU A 391 12.68 -11.24 -4.44
C LEU A 391 13.99 -11.73 -5.06
N ASP A 392 14.77 -12.54 -4.35
CA ASP A 392 15.98 -13.14 -4.87
C ASP A 392 15.67 -14.16 -5.97
N GLN A 393 14.69 -15.03 -5.74
CA GLN A 393 14.21 -16.02 -6.73
C GLN A 393 13.73 -15.35 -8.03
N TRP A 394 13.08 -14.19 -7.94
CA TRP A 394 12.62 -13.45 -9.10
C TRP A 394 13.72 -12.61 -9.76
N GLY A 395 14.93 -12.56 -9.19
CA GLY A 395 16.05 -11.75 -9.69
C GLY A 395 15.95 -10.26 -9.35
N VAL A 396 15.00 -9.87 -8.49
CA VAL A 396 14.78 -8.46 -8.09
C VAL A 396 15.97 -7.94 -7.27
N LEU A 397 16.50 -8.74 -6.34
CA LEU A 397 17.65 -8.29 -5.53
C LEU A 397 18.87 -7.99 -6.41
N ALA A 398 19.16 -8.85 -7.39
CA ALA A 398 20.24 -8.64 -8.35
C ALA A 398 20.02 -7.40 -9.24
N ALA A 399 18.77 -7.12 -9.62
CA ALA A 399 18.41 -5.90 -10.36
C ALA A 399 18.54 -4.62 -9.52
N LEU A 400 18.33 -4.70 -8.21
CA LEU A 400 18.57 -3.58 -7.29
C LEU A 400 20.07 -3.34 -7.05
N HIS A 401 20.85 -4.40 -6.89
CA HIS A 401 22.30 -4.32 -6.83
C HIS A 401 22.94 -5.69 -7.10
N PRO A 402 23.98 -5.81 -7.94
CA PRO A 402 24.60 -7.09 -8.26
C PRO A 402 25.19 -7.85 -7.07
N ALA A 403 25.51 -7.18 -5.97
CA ALA A 403 26.01 -7.83 -4.75
C ALA A 403 24.90 -8.23 -3.74
N LEU A 404 23.65 -7.78 -3.94
CA LEU A 404 22.54 -8.16 -3.06
C LEU A 404 22.08 -9.58 -3.35
N ARG A 405 22.19 -10.47 -2.38
CA ARG A 405 21.82 -11.89 -2.51
C ARG A 405 21.12 -12.39 -1.27
N TRP A 406 20.23 -13.34 -1.47
CA TRP A 406 19.65 -14.11 -0.38
C TRP A 406 20.40 -15.44 -0.19
N SER A 407 20.55 -15.88 1.06
CA SER A 407 21.24 -17.14 1.37
C SER A 407 20.59 -17.85 2.56
N GLU A 408 20.83 -19.15 2.69
CA GLU A 408 20.36 -19.91 3.85
C GLU A 408 21.01 -19.43 5.17
N ALA A 409 22.24 -18.92 5.10
CA ALA A 409 22.90 -18.31 6.24
C ALA A 409 22.16 -17.04 6.71
N LEU A 410 21.80 -16.15 5.78
CA LEU A 410 20.98 -14.97 6.07
C LEU A 410 19.60 -15.38 6.62
N ALA A 411 18.98 -16.42 6.09
CA ALA A 411 17.70 -16.92 6.60
C ALA A 411 17.79 -17.34 8.08
N ARG A 412 18.86 -18.03 8.49
CA ARG A 412 19.11 -18.38 9.90
C ARG A 412 19.34 -17.15 10.78
N GLN A 413 20.11 -16.17 10.29
CA GLN A 413 20.37 -14.92 11.01
C GLN A 413 19.09 -14.08 11.18
N PHE A 414 18.24 -14.02 10.16
CA PHE A 414 16.92 -13.37 10.24
C PHE A 414 16.00 -14.05 11.25
N ALA A 415 16.00 -15.39 11.30
CA ALA A 415 15.24 -16.14 12.29
C ALA A 415 15.74 -15.85 13.72
N ALA A 416 17.06 -15.79 13.91
CA ALA A 416 17.66 -15.42 15.20
C ALA A 416 17.34 -13.97 15.60
N ALA A 417 17.30 -13.04 14.64
CA ALA A 417 16.94 -11.64 14.89
C ALA A 417 15.53 -11.46 15.45
N ALA A 418 14.60 -12.38 15.14
CA ALA A 418 13.24 -12.34 15.69
C ALA A 418 13.18 -12.64 17.20
N HIS A 419 14.23 -13.25 17.76
CA HIS A 419 14.36 -13.55 19.20
C HIS A 419 15.15 -12.51 19.97
N LEU A 420 15.84 -11.61 19.28
CA LEU A 420 16.29 -10.39 19.94
C LEU A 420 15.03 -9.71 20.49
N GLN A 421 15.14 -9.01 21.61
CA GLN A 421 14.10 -8.08 22.03
C GLN A 421 14.52 -6.68 21.58
N PRO A 422 14.25 -6.22 20.34
CA PRO A 422 14.42 -4.82 20.04
C PRO A 422 13.13 -4.07 20.36
N VAL A 423 13.30 -2.80 20.71
CA VAL A 423 12.28 -1.79 20.43
C VAL A 423 11.98 -1.88 18.93
N ALA A 424 10.73 -2.10 18.52
CA ALA A 424 10.35 -2.45 17.13
C ALA A 424 10.95 -1.56 16.02
N ALA A 425 11.34 -0.31 16.33
CA ALA A 425 12.00 0.61 15.42
C ALA A 425 13.43 0.21 15.01
N GLU A 426 14.13 -0.62 15.80
CA GLU A 426 15.49 -1.07 15.50
C GLU A 426 15.52 -2.36 14.67
N THR A 427 14.49 -3.21 14.76
CA THR A 427 14.45 -4.50 14.05
C THR A 427 14.66 -4.35 12.55
N ALA A 428 13.98 -3.41 11.91
CA ALA A 428 14.14 -3.18 10.48
C ALA A 428 15.57 -2.74 10.12
N HIS A 429 16.21 -1.94 10.97
CA HIS A 429 17.60 -1.53 10.78
C HIS A 429 18.58 -2.70 10.98
N VAL A 430 18.33 -3.58 11.95
CA VAL A 430 19.13 -4.81 12.16
C VAL A 430 19.03 -5.73 10.95
N LEU A 431 17.82 -5.96 10.44
CA LEU A 431 17.61 -6.81 9.25
C LEU A 431 18.24 -6.20 8.00
N LEU A 432 18.16 -4.88 7.83
CA LEU A 432 18.87 -4.17 6.77
C LEU A 432 20.39 -4.32 6.92
N ALA A 433 20.91 -4.19 8.14
CA ALA A 433 22.33 -4.34 8.41
C ALA A 433 22.83 -5.76 8.10
N LEU A 434 22.06 -6.79 8.45
CA LEU A 434 22.35 -8.18 8.08
C LEU A 434 22.40 -8.37 6.56
N LEU A 435 21.41 -7.85 5.84
CA LEU A 435 21.34 -7.96 4.37
C LEU A 435 22.54 -7.32 3.66
N LEU A 436 23.12 -6.27 4.25
CA LEU A 436 24.21 -5.47 3.66
C LEU A 436 25.59 -5.76 4.25
N ARG A 437 25.69 -6.64 5.25
CA ARG A 437 26.94 -6.91 5.99
C ARG A 437 28.03 -7.47 5.08
N ASP A 438 27.68 -8.46 4.27
CA ASP A 438 28.65 -9.22 3.46
C ASP A 438 29.10 -8.48 2.19
N MET A 439 28.49 -7.33 1.92
CA MET A 439 28.91 -6.45 0.83
C MET A 439 30.25 -5.78 1.15
N GLN A 440 30.99 -5.40 0.11
CA GLN A 440 32.19 -4.59 0.26
C GLN A 440 31.82 -3.13 0.59
N PRO A 441 32.72 -2.36 1.24
CA PRO A 441 32.46 -0.94 1.54
C PRO A 441 32.09 -0.12 0.29
N VAL A 442 32.72 -0.39 -0.85
CA VAL A 442 32.40 0.27 -2.12
C VAL A 442 30.97 -0.03 -2.59
N GLU A 443 30.52 -1.27 -2.46
CA GLU A 443 29.18 -1.69 -2.86
C GLU A 443 28.10 -1.10 -1.92
N ARG A 444 28.39 -1.02 -0.61
CA ARG A 444 27.51 -0.31 0.33
C ARG A 444 27.41 1.19 0.01
N ALA A 445 28.52 1.80 -0.38
CA ALA A 445 28.52 3.20 -0.82
C ALA A 445 27.68 3.40 -2.09
N GLU A 446 27.77 2.49 -3.08
CA GLU A 446 26.92 2.52 -4.28
C GLU A 446 25.42 2.44 -3.94
N ILE A 447 25.03 1.56 -3.02
CA ILE A 447 23.66 1.49 -2.49
C ILE A 447 23.26 2.80 -1.81
N ALA A 448 24.12 3.36 -0.96
CA ALA A 448 23.84 4.61 -0.27
C ALA A 448 23.65 5.78 -1.26
N THR A 449 24.48 5.87 -2.30
CA THR A 449 24.38 6.89 -3.35
C THR A 449 23.11 6.72 -4.17
N ARG A 450 22.77 5.48 -4.56
CA ARG A 450 21.58 5.18 -5.36
C ARG A 450 20.30 5.46 -4.59
N PHE A 451 20.18 4.96 -3.36
CA PHE A 451 18.92 5.00 -2.60
C PHE A 451 18.74 6.24 -1.72
N LYS A 452 19.82 7.00 -1.46
CA LYS A 452 19.83 8.20 -0.62
C LYS A 452 19.08 8.00 0.71
N PRO A 453 19.51 7.03 1.53
CA PRO A 453 18.77 6.65 2.72
C PRO A 453 18.88 7.72 3.82
N SER A 454 18.10 7.55 4.90
CA SER A 454 18.11 8.48 6.04
C SER A 454 19.46 8.50 6.76
N GLY A 455 19.71 9.56 7.54
CA GLY A 455 20.93 9.67 8.35
C GLY A 455 21.15 8.49 9.32
N ALA A 456 20.05 7.93 9.86
CA ALA A 456 20.12 6.74 10.71
C ALA A 456 20.63 5.51 9.95
N VAL A 457 20.16 5.28 8.72
CA VAL A 457 20.63 4.17 7.88
C VAL A 457 22.07 4.41 7.43
N LEU A 458 22.45 5.65 7.05
CA LEU A 458 23.85 5.98 6.74
C LEU A 458 24.78 5.69 7.92
N HIS A 459 24.35 6.00 9.14
CA HIS A 459 25.11 5.68 10.34
C HIS A 459 25.29 4.17 10.53
N VAL A 460 24.27 3.35 10.22
CA VAL A 460 24.37 1.89 10.20
C VAL A 460 25.40 1.41 9.18
N LEU A 461 25.35 1.91 7.94
CA LEU A 461 26.30 1.51 6.88
C LEU A 461 27.74 1.84 7.26
N ASN A 462 28.00 3.08 7.71
CA ASN A 462 29.32 3.50 8.15
C ASN A 462 29.81 2.67 9.36
N SER A 463 28.89 2.26 10.23
CA SER A 463 29.21 1.40 11.38
C SER A 463 29.60 -0.01 10.94
N LEU A 464 28.95 -0.57 9.90
CA LEU A 464 29.33 -1.86 9.33
C LEU A 464 30.73 -1.81 8.71
N ASP A 465 31.07 -0.73 7.97
CA ASP A 465 32.41 -0.55 7.42
C ASP A 465 33.47 -0.47 8.52
N THR A 466 33.17 0.29 9.57
CA THR A 466 34.05 0.44 10.73
C THR A 466 34.21 -0.89 11.48
N LEU A 467 33.14 -1.66 11.66
CA LEU A 467 33.19 -2.98 12.29
C LEU A 467 34.00 -3.96 11.47
N GLY A 468 33.87 -3.97 10.15
CA GLY A 468 34.69 -4.81 9.27
C GLY A 468 36.19 -4.60 9.49
N GLN A 469 36.61 -3.36 9.74
CA GLN A 469 38.02 -3.02 10.03
C GLN A 469 38.45 -3.38 11.47
N ARG A 470 37.50 -3.41 12.41
CA ARG A 470 37.76 -3.62 13.85
C ARG A 470 37.49 -5.06 14.31
N LEU A 471 36.96 -5.92 13.44
CA LEU A 471 36.45 -7.24 13.79
C LEU A 471 37.54 -8.15 14.39
N ASP A 472 38.75 -8.10 13.84
CA ASP A 472 39.88 -8.89 14.36
C ASP A 472 40.28 -8.46 15.77
N GLY A 473 40.18 -7.15 16.08
CA GLY A 473 40.39 -6.63 17.44
C GLY A 473 39.38 -7.21 18.44
N LEU A 474 38.14 -7.47 17.99
CA LEU A 474 37.12 -8.14 18.80
C LEU A 474 37.38 -9.63 18.99
N ARG A 475 38.40 -10.21 18.34
CA ARG A 475 38.82 -11.61 18.53
C ARG A 475 40.04 -11.74 19.45
N THR A 476 40.67 -10.62 19.82
CA THR A 476 41.85 -10.59 20.71
C THR A 476 41.56 -11.30 22.04
N PRO A 477 42.37 -12.27 22.49
CA PRO A 477 42.20 -12.92 23.79
C PRO A 477 42.29 -11.91 24.95
N GLN A 478 41.50 -12.11 26.00
CA GLN A 478 41.54 -11.30 27.24
C GLN A 478 41.38 -9.77 27.02
N LEU A 479 40.62 -9.37 26.00
CA LEU A 479 40.31 -7.96 25.71
C LEU A 479 39.66 -7.27 26.92
N ALA A 480 40.26 -6.16 27.38
CA ALA A 480 39.72 -5.38 28.49
C ALA A 480 38.41 -4.67 28.11
N ARG A 481 37.58 -4.33 29.10
CA ARG A 481 36.29 -3.66 28.84
C ARG A 481 36.49 -2.26 28.28
N SER A 482 37.52 -1.53 28.72
CA SER A 482 37.88 -0.23 28.12
C SER A 482 38.29 -0.34 26.64
N GLU A 483 39.00 -1.39 26.25
CA GLU A 483 39.38 -1.65 24.87
C GLU A 483 38.18 -2.06 24.02
N LEU A 484 37.28 -2.88 24.57
CA LEU A 484 36.02 -3.24 23.97
C LEU A 484 35.13 -1.99 23.73
N ASP A 485 35.03 -1.09 24.71
CA ASP A 485 34.32 0.19 24.56
C ASP A 485 34.96 1.04 23.47
N ARG A 486 36.29 1.12 23.37
CA ARG A 486 36.98 1.86 22.30
C ARG A 486 36.67 1.29 20.92
N LEU A 487 36.60 -0.04 20.78
CA LEU A 487 36.30 -0.69 19.50
C LEU A 487 34.84 -0.48 19.07
N LEU A 488 33.90 -0.47 20.02
CA LEU A 488 32.46 -0.48 19.73
C LEU A 488 31.76 0.89 19.90
N SER A 489 32.37 1.82 20.62
CA SER A 489 31.77 3.12 20.93
C SER A 489 31.54 3.97 19.69
N GLY A 490 30.38 4.63 19.66
CA GLY A 490 29.93 5.47 18.55
C GLY A 490 29.39 4.69 17.35
N LEU A 491 29.23 3.36 17.44
CA LEU A 491 28.63 2.56 16.38
C LEU A 491 27.12 2.40 16.58
N ALA A 492 26.41 2.23 15.46
CA ALA A 492 24.97 2.01 15.46
C ALA A 492 24.62 0.68 16.14
N PRO A 493 23.68 0.64 17.11
CA PRO A 493 23.24 -0.61 17.76
C PRO A 493 22.79 -1.67 16.75
N ALA A 494 22.12 -1.26 15.67
CA ALA A 494 21.68 -2.18 14.62
C ALA A 494 22.85 -2.91 13.92
N ALA A 495 23.97 -2.23 13.69
CA ALA A 495 25.17 -2.83 13.10
C ALA A 495 25.85 -3.81 14.07
N LEU A 496 25.84 -3.48 15.37
CA LEU A 496 26.34 -4.34 16.44
C LEU A 496 25.52 -5.62 16.55
N TYR A 497 24.19 -5.53 16.64
CA TYR A 497 23.31 -6.70 16.68
C TYR A 497 23.44 -7.57 15.41
N ALA A 498 23.52 -6.97 14.23
CA ALA A 498 23.73 -7.72 12.99
C ALA A 498 25.06 -8.49 13.02
N THR A 499 26.13 -7.87 13.52
CA THR A 499 27.45 -8.53 13.68
C THR A 499 27.40 -9.64 14.72
N GLN A 500 26.74 -9.40 15.86
CA GLN A 500 26.52 -10.39 16.93
C GLN A 500 25.82 -11.65 16.41
N LEU A 501 24.77 -11.48 15.61
CA LEU A 501 23.99 -12.59 15.04
C LEU A 501 24.76 -13.38 13.99
N ALA A 502 25.69 -12.73 13.30
CA ALA A 502 26.31 -13.29 12.12
C ALA A 502 27.68 -13.93 12.38
N GLU A 503 28.43 -13.47 13.39
CA GLU A 503 29.74 -14.03 13.77
C GLU A 503 29.65 -15.20 14.76
N GLY A 504 28.74 -15.13 15.74
CA GLY A 504 28.67 -16.13 16.81
C GLY A 504 29.83 -16.05 17.84
N GLY A 505 29.88 -17.04 18.72
CA GLY A 505 31.01 -17.28 19.62
C GLY A 505 31.38 -16.10 20.53
N VAL A 506 32.69 -15.82 20.64
CA VAL A 506 33.21 -14.78 21.55
C VAL A 506 32.75 -13.37 21.17
N ILE A 507 32.52 -13.11 19.87
CA ILE A 507 32.06 -11.81 19.37
C ILE A 507 30.64 -11.56 19.86
N THR A 508 29.77 -12.58 19.81
CA THR A 508 28.41 -12.48 20.35
C THR A 508 28.41 -12.08 21.82
N THR A 509 29.19 -12.77 22.65
CA THR A 509 29.26 -12.47 24.10
C THR A 509 29.81 -11.07 24.37
N ARG A 510 30.77 -10.60 23.58
CA ARG A 510 31.36 -9.26 23.75
C ARG A 510 30.40 -8.14 23.38
N ILE A 511 29.70 -8.28 22.25
CA ILE A 511 28.71 -7.28 21.83
C ILE A 511 27.54 -7.25 22.82
N ASP A 512 27.11 -8.41 23.31
CA ASP A 512 26.07 -8.52 24.33
C ASP A 512 26.46 -7.83 25.66
N ASP A 513 27.67 -8.11 26.18
CA ASP A 513 28.21 -7.42 27.38
C ASP A 513 28.31 -5.91 27.15
N TYR A 514 28.74 -5.48 25.96
CA TYR A 514 28.82 -4.07 25.62
C TYR A 514 27.45 -3.39 25.67
N LEU A 515 26.46 -3.93 24.94
CA LEU A 515 25.13 -3.32 24.80
C LEU A 515 24.33 -3.35 26.10
N HIS A 516 24.41 -4.43 26.87
CA HIS A 516 23.53 -4.65 28.02
C HIS A 516 24.20 -4.39 29.37
N ALA A 517 25.52 -4.47 29.48
CA ALA A 517 26.24 -4.23 30.74
C ALA A 517 27.04 -2.90 30.72
N MET A 518 27.69 -2.56 29.62
CA MET A 518 28.62 -1.41 29.56
C MET A 518 27.97 -0.10 29.10
N VAL A 519 27.05 -0.14 28.14
CA VAL A 519 26.31 1.05 27.68
C VAL A 519 25.43 1.66 28.78
N PRO A 520 24.68 0.88 29.59
CA PRO A 520 23.88 1.43 30.69
C PRO A 520 24.72 2.02 31.83
N LEU A 521 26.00 1.64 31.93
CA LEU A 521 26.91 2.13 32.95
C LEU A 521 27.25 3.60 32.68
N ARG A 522 26.71 4.48 33.52
CA ARG A 522 26.95 5.93 33.47
C ARG A 522 28.01 6.36 34.47
N LEU A 523 28.79 7.37 34.10
CA LEU A 523 29.63 8.11 35.04
C LEU A 523 28.74 8.81 36.07
N ALA A 524 29.19 8.87 37.32
CA ALA A 524 28.51 9.67 38.35
C ALA A 524 28.80 11.16 38.16
N LEU A 525 29.96 11.50 37.58
CA LEU A 525 30.33 12.84 37.16
C LEU A 525 29.92 13.12 35.72
N ASN A 526 29.47 14.34 35.47
CA ASN A 526 29.20 14.85 34.12
C ASN A 526 30.08 16.08 33.81
N GLY A 527 29.96 16.60 32.58
CA GLY A 527 30.78 17.74 32.15
C GLY A 527 30.58 19.03 32.97
N ASP A 528 29.45 19.21 33.64
CA ASP A 528 29.24 20.37 34.52
C ASP A 528 29.91 20.17 35.89
N ASP A 529 29.96 18.93 36.39
CA ASP A 529 30.73 18.60 37.59
C ASP A 529 32.22 18.86 37.37
N LEU A 530 32.77 18.45 36.22
CA LEU A 530 34.17 18.71 35.85
C LEU A 530 34.47 20.21 35.72
N ARG A 531 33.54 21.01 35.20
CA ARG A 531 33.67 22.48 35.17
C ARG A 531 33.70 23.08 36.58
N ARG A 532 32.85 22.58 37.50
CA ARG A 532 32.88 23.00 38.91
C ARG A 532 34.17 22.61 39.62
N MET A 533 34.86 21.58 39.14
CA MET A 533 36.19 21.17 39.61
C MET A 533 37.34 21.99 39.01
N GLY A 534 37.05 23.01 38.19
CA GLY A 534 38.05 23.94 37.65
C GLY A 534 38.55 23.61 36.24
N ILE A 535 37.95 22.64 35.55
CA ILE A 535 38.35 22.24 34.19
C ILE A 535 37.69 23.17 33.16
N ALA A 536 38.49 23.79 32.30
CA ALA A 536 37.99 24.68 31.25
C ALA A 536 37.20 23.90 30.18
N PRO A 537 36.14 24.50 29.59
CA PRO A 537 35.41 23.87 28.51
C PRO A 537 36.30 23.72 27.26
N GLY A 538 36.44 22.50 26.76
CA GLY A 538 37.25 22.20 25.58
C GLY A 538 37.34 20.70 25.28
N PRO A 539 38.10 20.30 24.24
CA PRO A 539 38.29 18.89 23.85
C PRO A 539 38.87 18.03 24.98
N GLU A 540 39.72 18.62 25.83
CA GLU A 540 40.37 17.96 26.98
C GLU A 540 39.35 17.47 28.02
N LEU A 541 38.25 18.21 28.24
CA LEU A 541 37.18 17.79 29.14
C LEU A 541 36.51 16.50 28.62
N GLY A 542 36.29 16.41 27.30
CA GLY A 542 35.75 15.20 26.68
C GLY A 542 36.70 14.01 26.77
N GLN A 543 38.01 14.24 26.60
CA GLN A 543 39.04 13.22 26.77
C GLN A 543 39.11 12.71 28.21
N LEU A 544 39.04 13.59 29.21
CA LEU A 544 38.99 13.21 30.62
C LEU A 544 37.78 12.36 30.95
N LEU A 545 36.60 12.71 30.44
CA LEU A 545 35.39 11.88 30.60
C LEU A 545 35.53 10.51 29.93
N ALA A 546 36.15 10.44 28.75
CA ALA A 546 36.40 9.18 28.06
C ALA A 546 37.40 8.29 28.83
N CYS A 547 38.47 8.86 29.37
CA CYS A 547 39.43 8.13 30.20
C CYS A 547 38.80 7.68 31.54
N LEU A 548 38.00 8.53 32.18
CA LEU A 548 37.28 8.17 33.40
C LEU A 548 36.30 7.02 33.13
N ARG A 549 35.60 7.04 31.98
CA ARG A 549 34.74 5.94 31.54
C ARG A 549 35.55 4.64 31.36
N ALA A 550 36.71 4.70 30.71
CA ALA A 550 37.58 3.53 30.52
C ALA A 550 37.98 2.89 31.87
N VAL A 551 38.47 3.69 32.80
CA VAL A 551 38.90 3.24 34.14
C VAL A 551 37.72 2.67 34.94
N LYS A 552 36.53 3.27 34.81
CA LYS A 552 35.30 2.76 35.44
C LYS A 552 34.85 1.42 34.85
N LEU A 553 34.93 1.26 33.53
CA LEU A 553 34.57 0.01 32.84
C LEU A 553 35.49 -1.16 33.22
N ASP A 554 36.77 -0.86 33.49
CA ASP A 554 37.74 -1.84 33.97
C ASP A 554 37.65 -2.11 35.49
N GLY A 555 36.71 -1.47 36.19
CA GLY A 555 36.43 -1.70 37.61
C GLY A 555 37.41 -1.05 38.59
N LEU A 556 38.29 -0.16 38.11
CA LEU A 556 39.27 0.55 38.95
C LEU A 556 38.64 1.67 39.77
N VAL A 557 37.49 2.18 39.32
CA VAL A 557 36.72 3.26 39.93
C VAL A 557 35.27 2.80 40.00
N THR A 558 34.62 2.87 41.16
CA THR A 558 33.26 2.35 41.34
C THR A 558 32.29 3.36 41.93
N THR A 559 32.78 4.23 42.82
CA THR A 559 31.98 5.24 43.50
C THR A 559 32.21 6.65 42.93
N ARG A 560 31.29 7.57 43.21
CA ARG A 560 31.48 9.00 42.87
C ARG A 560 32.74 9.58 43.49
N ALA A 561 33.07 9.19 44.73
CA ALA A 561 34.28 9.66 45.41
C ALA A 561 35.54 9.16 44.69
N ASP A 562 35.53 7.92 44.20
CA ASP A 562 36.64 7.37 43.40
C ASP A 562 36.80 8.14 42.07
N GLU A 563 35.68 8.49 41.41
CA GLU A 563 35.71 9.29 40.17
C GLU A 563 36.30 10.69 40.42
N GLU A 564 35.91 11.36 41.51
CA GLU A 564 36.42 12.69 41.87
C GLU A 564 37.92 12.64 42.22
N ASN A 565 38.36 11.62 42.96
CA ASN A 565 39.76 11.42 43.31
C ASN A 565 40.63 11.13 42.07
N TRP A 566 40.12 10.32 41.15
CA TRP A 566 40.82 10.02 39.90
C TRP A 566 41.02 11.27 39.05
N ILE A 567 39.98 12.10 38.91
CA ILE A 567 40.07 13.36 38.15
C ILE A 567 41.09 14.32 38.80
N ARG A 568 41.09 14.47 40.13
CA ARG A 568 42.08 15.30 40.83
C ARG A 568 43.52 14.82 40.60
N ALA A 569 43.74 13.50 40.68
CA ALA A 569 45.06 12.92 40.42
C ALA A 569 45.55 13.17 38.99
N GLN A 570 44.66 13.17 37.99
CA GLN A 570 45.02 13.52 36.61
C GLN A 570 45.33 15.01 36.43
N LEU A 571 44.67 15.89 37.17
CA LEU A 571 44.96 17.33 37.15
C LEU A 571 46.32 17.64 37.78
N ASP A 572 46.66 17.00 38.90
CA ASP A 572 47.95 17.16 39.56
C ASP A 572 49.11 16.63 38.68
N ALA A 573 48.87 15.55 37.92
CA ALA A 573 49.85 14.97 36.99
C ALA A 573 50.12 15.83 35.74
N ASN A 574 49.15 16.64 35.28
CA ASN A 574 49.29 17.52 34.11
C ASN A 574 49.87 18.92 34.45
N ILE A 575 50.04 19.24 35.75
CA ILE A 575 50.66 20.49 36.23
C ILE A 575 52.19 20.32 36.41
N THR A 576 52.71 19.09 36.30
CA THR A 576 54.14 18.75 36.34
C THR A 576 54.67 18.50 34.94
#